data_AF-A0A522QN23-F1
#
_entry.id   AF-A0A522QN23-F1
#
_cell.length_a   1.000
_cell.length_b   1.000
_cell.length_c   1.000
_cell.angle_alpha   90.00
_cell.angle_beta   90.00
_cell.angle_gamma   90.00
#
_symmetry.space_group_name_H-M   'P 1'
#
loop_
_entity.id
_entity.type
_entity.pdbx_description
1 polymer ?
#
loop_
_entity_poly.entity_id
_entity_poly.type
_entity_poly.pdbx_seq_one_letter_code
_entity_poly.pdbx_strand_id
1 'polypeptide(L)'
;VNVVRGRVLAWLLSALVAGLIGGIFAWYVSVFYPETVFDLSVSIFAIVFALFGGTATLVGPILGVLILYGIYNVIGISTPAYFQLIYGMLIVLLILFLPNGIVSLIDRGTRRVP
;
A
#
# COMPACT_ATOMS: atom_id res chain seq x y z
N VAL A 1 -29.97 15.77 -4.23
CA VAL A 1 -28.81 15.48 -3.35
C VAL A 1 -27.65 16.39 -3.77
N ASN A 2 -27.01 17.11 -2.85
CA ASN A 2 -25.90 18.00 -3.19
C ASN A 2 -24.60 17.18 -3.34
N VAL A 3 -24.23 16.89 -4.60
CA VAL A 3 -23.09 16.03 -4.95
C VAL A 3 -21.76 16.59 -4.44
N VAL A 4 -21.61 17.91 -4.42
CA VAL A 4 -20.39 18.58 -3.92
C VAL A 4 -20.20 18.29 -2.43
N ARG A 5 -21.26 18.45 -1.62
CA ARG A 5 -21.21 18.15 -0.17
C ARG A 5 -20.87 16.69 0.09
N GLY A 6 -21.45 15.76 -0.68
CA GLY A 6 -21.17 14.33 -0.54
C GLY A 6 -19.71 13.97 -0.85
N ARG A 7 -19.14 14.50 -1.95
CA ARG A 7 -17.73 14.27 -2.31
C ARG A 7 -16.77 14.88 -1.28
N VAL A 8 -17.05 16.08 -0.79
CA VAL A 8 -16.23 16.74 0.23
C VAL A 8 -16.25 15.95 1.55
N LEU A 9 -17.42 15.47 1.99
CA LEU A 9 -17.50 14.63 3.20
C LEU A 9 -16.72 13.32 3.06
N ALA A 10 -16.85 12.62 1.93
CA ALA A 10 -16.08 11.40 1.68
C ALA A 10 -14.56 11.66 1.68
N TRP A 11 -14.13 12.78 1.08
CA TRP A 11 -12.73 13.19 1.08
C TRP A 11 -12.23 13.53 2.49
N LEU A 12 -13.00 14.30 3.26
CA LEU A 12 -12.64 14.65 4.65
C LEU A 12 -12.52 13.42 5.55
N LEU A 13 -13.44 12.45 5.42
CA LEU A 13 -13.38 11.20 6.18
C LEU A 13 -12.13 10.39 5.82
N SER A 14 -11.79 10.33 4.53
CA SER A 14 -10.58 9.63 4.06
C SER A 14 -9.30 10.32 4.56
N ALA A 15 -9.26 11.65 4.48
CA ALA A 15 -8.15 12.47 4.96
C ALA A 15 -7.97 12.38 6.47
N LEU A 16 -9.06 12.29 7.23
CA LEU A 16 -9.02 12.13 8.68
C LEU A 16 -8.36 10.80 9.08
N VAL A 17 -8.74 9.70 8.43
CA VAL A 17 -8.12 8.38 8.69
C VAL A 17 -6.63 8.42 8.31
N ALA A 18 -6.29 8.98 7.16
CA ALA A 18 -4.90 9.12 6.73
C ALA A 18 -4.07 9.97 7.71
N GLY A 19 -4.63 11.07 8.21
CA GLY A 19 -3.98 11.95 9.18
C GLY A 19 -3.74 11.28 10.53
N LEU A 20 -4.71 10.51 11.04
CA LEU A 20 -4.56 9.74 12.28
C LEU A 20 -3.44 8.70 12.17
N ILE A 21 -3.39 7.96 11.06
CA ILE A 21 -2.33 6.98 10.80
C ILE A 21 -0.98 7.68 10.69
N GLY A 22 -0.91 8.84 10.03
CA GLY A 22 0.30 9.67 9.96
C GLY A 22 0.81 10.11 11.34
N GLY A 23 -0.08 10.47 12.26
CA GLY A 23 0.28 10.78 13.64
C GLY A 23 0.89 9.60 14.40
N ILE A 24 0.31 8.40 14.24
CA ILE A 24 0.85 7.16 14.81
C ILE A 24 2.22 6.84 14.20
N PHE A 25 2.37 7.01 12.88
CA PHE A 25 3.62 6.81 12.18
C PHE A 25 4.73 7.77 12.67
N ALA A 26 4.39 9.04 12.93
CA ALA A 26 5.33 10.02 13.47
C ALA A 26 5.88 9.59 14.84
N TRP A 27 5.02 9.02 15.69
CA TRP A 27 5.45 8.44 16.96
C TRP A 27 6.33 7.19 16.78
N TYR A 28 5.99 6.31 15.84
CA TYR A 28 6.75 5.09 15.56
C TYR A 28 8.19 5.36 15.10
N VAL A 29 8.41 6.32 14.18
CA VAL A 29 9.74 6.60 13.61
C VAL A 29 10.68 7.28 14.60
N SER A 30 10.17 7.89 15.68
CA SER A 30 10.93 8.53 16.78
C SER A 30 11.83 9.72 16.41
N VAL A 31 12.37 9.79 15.19
CA VAL A 31 13.21 10.90 14.69
C VAL A 31 12.66 11.37 13.34
N PHE A 32 12.32 12.66 13.26
CA PHE A 32 11.62 13.22 12.11
C PHE A 32 12.58 14.00 11.20
N TYR A 33 12.77 13.50 9.98
CA TYR A 33 13.51 14.19 8.91
C TYR A 33 12.52 14.56 7.81
N PRO A 34 12.25 15.85 7.54
CA PRO A 34 11.29 16.27 6.53
C PRO A 34 11.58 15.69 5.15
N GLU A 35 12.86 15.59 4.78
CA GLU A 35 13.28 15.02 3.50
C GLU A 35 12.89 13.56 3.31
N THR A 36 12.81 12.75 4.38
CA THR A 36 12.48 11.31 4.24
C THR A 36 11.00 11.05 4.36
N VAL A 37 10.27 11.83 5.17
CA VAL A 37 8.85 11.60 5.44
C VAL A 37 7.94 12.22 4.38
N PHE A 38 8.36 13.32 3.75
CA PHE A 38 7.65 13.97 2.64
C PHE A 38 8.20 13.58 1.26
N ASP A 39 8.98 12.50 1.19
CA ASP A 39 9.53 12.01 -0.07
C ASP A 39 8.43 11.43 -0.98
N LEU A 40 8.62 11.59 -2.30
CA LEU A 40 7.69 11.07 -3.30
C LEU A 40 7.53 9.55 -3.21
N SER A 41 8.56 8.85 -2.75
CA SER A 41 8.55 7.39 -2.57
C SER A 41 7.42 6.92 -1.67
N VAL A 42 7.06 7.69 -0.63
CA VAL A 42 5.94 7.32 0.27
C VAL A 42 4.62 7.26 -0.49
N SER A 43 4.37 8.23 -1.37
CA SER A 43 3.18 8.26 -2.23
C SER A 43 3.17 7.12 -3.25
N ILE A 44 4.33 6.84 -3.85
CA ILE A 44 4.48 5.74 -4.81
C ILE A 44 4.19 4.41 -4.12
N PHE A 45 4.78 4.17 -2.95
CA PHE A 45 4.56 2.93 -2.21
C PHE A 45 3.11 2.76 -1.76
N ALA A 46 2.44 3.83 -1.33
CA ALA A 46 1.02 3.78 -1.01
C ALA A 46 0.18 3.32 -2.22
N ILE A 47 0.45 3.83 -3.42
CA ILE A 47 -0.22 3.41 -4.65
C ILE A 47 0.13 1.96 -4.98
N VAL A 48 1.42 1.59 -4.92
CA VAL A 48 1.88 0.23 -5.23
C VAL A 48 1.22 -0.79 -4.30
N PHE A 49 1.14 -0.54 -3.00
CA PHE A 49 0.51 -1.48 -2.06
C PHE A 49 -0.99 -1.62 -2.29
N ALA A 50 -1.67 -0.51 -2.59
CA ALA A 50 -3.09 -0.55 -2.92
C ALA A 50 -3.35 -1.33 -4.22
N LEU A 51 -2.53 -1.09 -5.25
CA LEU A 51 -2.65 -1.74 -6.55
C LEU A 51 -2.27 -3.23 -6.47
N PHE A 52 -1.25 -3.56 -5.68
CA PHE A 52 -0.85 -4.93 -5.40
C PHE A 52 -1.90 -5.72 -4.62
N GLY A 53 -2.54 -5.10 -3.64
CA GLY A 53 -3.67 -5.70 -2.93
C GLY A 53 -4.86 -5.98 -3.85
N GLY A 54 -5.03 -5.16 -4.88
CA GLY A 54 -6.13 -5.21 -5.84
C GLY A 54 -7.23 -4.20 -5.48
N THR A 55 -7.69 -3.43 -6.46
CA THR A 55 -8.67 -2.34 -6.27
C THR A 55 -10.12 -2.83 -6.17
N ALA A 56 -10.37 -4.12 -6.39
CA ALA A 56 -11.72 -4.69 -6.42
C ALA A 56 -12.38 -4.78 -5.03
N THR A 57 -11.61 -4.81 -3.94
CA THR A 57 -12.13 -4.91 -2.58
C THR A 57 -11.32 -4.06 -1.60
N LEU A 58 -11.93 -3.66 -0.48
CA LEU A 58 -11.24 -2.99 0.63
C LEU A 58 -10.24 -3.91 1.36
N VAL A 59 -10.47 -5.22 1.34
CA VAL A 59 -9.62 -6.21 2.02
C VAL A 59 -8.30 -6.43 1.28
N GLY A 60 -8.31 -6.31 -0.04
CA GLY A 60 -7.13 -6.47 -0.88
C GLY A 60 -5.97 -5.56 -0.51
N PRO A 61 -6.15 -4.23 -0.51
CA PRO A 61 -5.13 -3.28 -0.11
C PRO A 61 -4.56 -3.54 1.28
N ILE A 62 -5.40 -3.94 2.25
CA ILE A 62 -4.96 -4.25 3.61
C ILE A 62 -4.01 -5.45 3.62
N LEU A 63 -4.40 -6.56 2.99
CA LEU A 63 -3.54 -7.75 2.89
C LEU A 63 -2.28 -7.47 2.05
N GLY A 64 -2.42 -6.69 0.98
CA GLY A 64 -1.33 -6.28 0.11
C GLY A 64 -0.25 -5.50 0.86
N VAL A 65 -0.66 -4.50 1.64
CA VAL A 65 0.24 -3.74 2.53
C VAL A 65 0.89 -4.68 3.55
N LEU A 66 0.13 -5.50 4.26
CA LEU A 66 0.69 -6.38 5.31
C LEU A 66 1.78 -7.32 4.76
N ILE A 67 1.56 -7.89 3.58
CA ILE A 67 2.50 -8.81 2.95
C ILE A 67 3.72 -8.05 2.40
N LEU A 68 3.50 -7.04 1.54
CA LEU A 68 4.60 -6.32 0.91
C LEU A 68 5.44 -5.55 1.93
N TYR A 69 4.80 -4.85 2.85
CA TYR A 69 5.49 -4.09 3.90
C TYR A 69 6.17 -5.02 4.90
N GLY A 70 5.60 -6.20 5.18
CA GLY A 70 6.27 -7.24 5.96
C GLY A 70 7.55 -7.71 5.28
N ILE A 71 7.49 -8.05 3.99
CA ILE A 71 8.65 -8.44 3.17
C ILE A 71 9.68 -7.30 3.13
N TYR A 72 9.24 -6.05 2.94
CA TYR A 72 10.08 -4.86 2.98
C TYR A 72 10.90 -4.80 4.28
N ASN A 73 10.26 -4.94 5.43
CA ASN A 73 10.97 -4.89 6.71
C ASN A 73 11.97 -6.05 6.86
N VAL A 74 11.59 -7.27 6.46
CA VAL A 74 12.47 -8.44 6.56
C VAL A 74 13.73 -8.27 5.71
N ILE A 75 13.58 -7.90 4.43
CA ILE A 75 14.73 -7.72 3.51
C ILE A 75 15.60 -6.53 3.97
N GLY A 76 14.97 -5.48 4.50
CA GLY A 76 15.66 -4.30 5.03
C GLY A 76 16.59 -4.63 6.20
N ILE A 77 16.20 -5.60 7.05
CA ILE A 77 17.01 -6.07 8.18
C ILE A 77 18.13 -7.01 7.71
N SER A 78 17.85 -7.93 6.78
CA SER A 78 18.82 -8.97 6.38
C SER A 78 19.90 -8.48 5.41
N THR A 79 19.56 -7.57 4.49
CA THR A 79 20.46 -7.16 3.38
C THR A 79 20.33 -5.66 3.06
N PRO A 80 20.81 -4.76 3.93
CA PRO A 80 20.60 -3.32 3.80
C PRO A 80 21.18 -2.72 2.50
N ALA A 81 22.33 -3.24 2.04
CA ALA A 81 23.07 -2.67 0.91
C ALA A 81 22.37 -2.86 -0.45
N TYR A 82 21.58 -3.92 -0.62
CA TYR A 82 20.90 -4.25 -1.89
C TYR A 82 19.38 -4.15 -1.80
N PHE A 83 18.88 -3.69 -0.65
CA PHE A 83 17.48 -3.70 -0.29
C PHE A 83 16.58 -3.06 -1.35
N GLN A 84 16.90 -1.83 -1.76
CA GLN A 84 16.07 -1.03 -2.66
C GLN A 84 15.97 -1.66 -4.07
N LEU A 85 17.05 -2.33 -4.50
CA LEU A 85 17.12 -3.02 -5.79
C LEU A 85 16.31 -4.32 -5.77
N ILE A 86 16.45 -5.12 -4.72
CA ILE A 86 15.68 -6.36 -4.52
C ILE A 86 14.19 -6.02 -4.42
N TYR A 87 13.84 -4.99 -3.65
CA TYR A 87 12.45 -4.60 -3.45
C TYR A 87 11.82 -4.03 -4.74
N GLY A 88 12.55 -3.22 -5.49
CA GLY A 88 12.10 -2.73 -6.80
C GLY A 88 11.87 -3.87 -7.79
N MET A 89 12.78 -4.84 -7.84
CA MET A 89 12.62 -6.03 -8.69
C MET A 89 11.42 -6.88 -8.28
N LEU A 90 11.20 -7.06 -6.97
CA LEU A 90 10.03 -7.73 -6.42
C LEU A 90 8.73 -7.04 -6.86
N ILE A 91 8.66 -5.71 -6.77
CA ILE A 91 7.49 -4.94 -7.25
C ILE A 91 7.26 -5.17 -8.75
N VAL A 92 8.30 -5.08 -9.59
CA VAL A 92 8.16 -5.30 -11.04
C VAL A 92 7.66 -6.70 -11.35
N LEU A 93 8.22 -7.73 -10.71
CA LEU A 93 7.76 -9.11 -10.87
C LEU A 93 6.29 -9.25 -10.46
N LEU A 94 5.91 -8.68 -9.30
CA LEU A 94 4.53 -8.76 -8.82
C LEU A 94 3.55 -8.07 -9.77
N ILE A 95 3.89 -6.91 -10.34
CA ILE A 95 3.04 -6.20 -11.31
C ILE A 95 2.90 -7.01 -12.61
N LEU A 96 3.99 -7.62 -13.10
CA LEU A 96 3.98 -8.40 -14.34
C LEU A 96 3.18 -9.70 -14.21
N PHE A 97 3.32 -10.41 -13.08
CA PHE A 97 2.71 -11.72 -12.89
C PHE A 97 1.32 -11.67 -12.23
N LEU A 98 1.04 -10.66 -11.39
CA LEU A 98 -0.24 -10.46 -10.70
C LEU A 98 -0.82 -9.05 -10.98
N PRO A 99 -1.17 -8.71 -12.24
CA PRO A 99 -1.68 -7.38 -12.59
C PRO A 99 -3.03 -7.04 -11.95
N ASN A 100 -3.78 -8.05 -11.52
CA ASN A 100 -5.07 -7.89 -10.83
C ASN A 100 -4.93 -7.89 -9.29
N GLY A 101 -3.70 -7.90 -8.77
CA GLY A 101 -3.38 -7.96 -7.34
C GLY A 101 -3.56 -9.34 -6.70
N ILE A 102 -3.17 -9.47 -5.42
CA ILE A 102 -3.24 -10.74 -4.68
C ILE A 102 -4.69 -11.23 -4.56
N VAL A 103 -5.67 -10.34 -4.40
CA VAL A 103 -7.08 -10.74 -4.26
C VAL A 103 -7.56 -11.58 -5.45
N SER A 104 -6.99 -11.39 -6.64
CA SER A 104 -7.31 -12.21 -7.80
C SER A 104 -6.91 -13.69 -7.68
N LEU A 105 -5.93 -14.03 -6.83
CA LEU A 105 -5.57 -15.42 -6.52
C LEU A 105 -6.63 -16.09 -5.64
N ILE A 106 -7.23 -15.32 -4.73
CA ILE A 106 -8.30 -15.80 -3.85
C ILE A 106 -9.59 -15.95 -4.66
N ASP A 107 -9.92 -14.96 -5.50
CA ASP A 107 -11.16 -14.98 -6.30
C ASP A 107 -11.12 -15.97 -7.49
N ARG A 108 -9.91 -16.29 -8.00
CA ARG A 108 -9.73 -17.39 -8.96
C ARG A 108 -10.07 -18.77 -8.38
N GLY A 109 -10.08 -18.92 -7.06
CA GLY A 109 -10.56 -20.13 -6.38
C GLY A 109 -12.09 -20.20 -6.26
N THR A 110 -12.78 -19.05 -6.21
CA THR A 110 -14.24 -18.94 -6.04
C THR A 110 -15.02 -18.77 -7.33
N ARG A 111 -14.40 -18.31 -8.43
CA ARG A 111 -15.00 -18.42 -9.77
C ARG A 111 -14.73 -19.79 -10.37
N ARG A 112 -15.48 -20.78 -9.88
CA ARG A 112 -16.09 -21.75 -10.81
C ARG A 112 -16.91 -20.91 -11.78
N VAL A 113 -16.34 -20.65 -12.95
CA VAL A 113 -17.13 -20.40 -14.16
C VAL A 113 -18.18 -21.52 -14.26
N PRO A 114 -19.42 -21.19 -14.65
CA PRO A 114 -20.56 -22.12 -14.60
C PRO A 114 -20.28 -23.46 -15.27
#